data_AF-A0A7V9CCG1-F1
#
_entry.id   AF-A0A7V9CCG1-F1
#
_cell.length_a   1.000
_cell.length_b   1.000
_cell.length_c   1.000
_cell.angle_alpha   90.00
_cell.angle_beta   90.00
_cell.angle_gamma   90.00
#
_symmetry.space_group_name_H-M   'P 1'
#
loop_
_entity.id
_entity.type
_entity.pdbx_description
1 polymer ?
#
loop_
_entity_poly.entity_id
_entity_poly.type
_entity_poly.pdbx_seq_one_letter_code
_entity_poly.pdbx_strand_id
1 'polypeptide(L)'
;MVKGGQTVSATDFASLTGVSRERLRTWERRHAFPEPIRAGGGARRYAIDDVPRVVAVRRAVESGVPLTAAVEATGLRAEAGISSGAHTALAEHAPVAVVALSGPEPLRVEFVNAAVRLRPGAPAPGDDLLDLAPWFAEEPGCATLRRLFTDDLVAAGCEHPDWTAGLRSGAQSIAYRLPHEPGERPLVALIGIDTARERRTTRELAELERQAEELREQSERDMRFFEALEAVTDLFRRGSGMDRIAEATTLLVRRLSAVDVALAPSMAGSLTLGRSARGLLGPEMVTVTRFDDLADALRDGEIGWLEARTAQAFGAPSGLELLVVPMLAAGESLGALLVLFDERADLTDAQGRLLRAISATIAFALLRERLVGELSET
;
A
#
# COMPACT_ATOMS: atom_id res chain seq x y z
N MET A 1 54.26 7.71 1.05
CA MET A 1 54.02 6.90 2.26
C MET A 1 52.52 6.84 2.47
N VAL A 2 51.88 5.68 2.28
CA VAL A 2 50.41 5.54 2.39
C VAL A 2 50.07 5.39 3.88
N LYS A 3 49.34 6.37 4.46
CA LYS A 3 48.77 6.28 5.81
C LYS A 3 47.87 5.04 5.89
N GLY A 4 48.07 4.19 6.89
CA GLY A 4 47.36 2.93 7.07
C GLY A 4 45.91 3.10 7.48
N GLY A 5 45.02 3.46 6.55
CA GLY A 5 43.58 3.43 6.75
C GLY A 5 43.02 2.01 6.70
N GLN A 6 42.03 1.69 7.54
CA GLN A 6 41.36 0.39 7.51
C GLN A 6 40.66 0.16 6.16
N THR A 7 40.83 -1.05 5.60
CA THR A 7 40.20 -1.44 4.34
C THR A 7 39.12 -2.49 4.56
N VAL A 8 37.94 -2.32 3.95
CA VAL A 8 36.80 -3.23 4.04
C VAL A 8 36.57 -3.99 2.72
N SER A 9 35.81 -5.09 2.78
CA SER A 9 35.47 -5.86 1.57
C SER A 9 34.53 -5.07 0.66
N ALA A 10 34.46 -5.44 -0.63
CA ALA A 10 33.51 -4.83 -1.55
C ALA A 10 32.04 -5.00 -1.12
N THR A 11 31.73 -6.08 -0.40
CA THR A 11 30.37 -6.33 0.12
C THR A 11 30.06 -5.36 1.27
N ASP A 12 30.96 -5.25 2.25
CA ASP A 12 30.76 -4.35 3.39
C ASP A 12 30.74 -2.88 2.94
N PHE A 13 31.60 -2.51 1.99
CA PHE A 13 31.64 -1.16 1.45
C PHE A 13 30.35 -0.80 0.69
N ALA A 14 29.74 -1.75 -0.03
CA ALA A 14 28.45 -1.56 -0.68
C ALA A 14 27.33 -1.34 0.36
N SER A 15 27.36 -2.10 1.46
CA SER A 15 26.42 -1.91 2.57
C SER A 15 26.59 -0.55 3.26
N LEU A 16 27.82 -0.11 3.50
CA LEU A 16 28.13 1.17 4.16
C LEU A 16 27.77 2.39 3.28
N THR A 17 27.96 2.29 1.97
CA THR A 17 27.74 3.42 1.04
C THR A 17 26.31 3.47 0.47
N GLY A 18 25.58 2.36 0.52
CA GLY A 18 24.31 2.19 -0.19
C GLY A 18 24.46 2.13 -1.72
N VAL A 19 25.68 2.00 -2.24
CA VAL A 19 25.96 1.83 -3.67
C VAL A 19 26.22 0.35 -3.95
N SER A 20 25.50 -0.23 -4.91
CA SER A 20 25.67 -1.65 -5.25
C SER A 20 27.11 -1.95 -5.71
N ARG A 21 27.58 -3.18 -5.45
CA ARG A 21 28.91 -3.64 -5.89
C ARG A 21 29.14 -3.46 -7.40
N GLU A 22 28.09 -3.61 -8.18
CA GLU A 22 28.12 -3.45 -9.63
C GLU A 22 28.28 -1.98 -10.05
N ARG A 23 27.57 -1.05 -9.38
CA ARG A 23 27.74 0.39 -9.60
C ARG A 23 29.14 0.84 -9.23
N LEU A 24 29.68 0.39 -8.08
CA LEU A 24 31.05 0.68 -7.66
C LEU A 24 32.08 0.23 -8.71
N ARG A 25 31.93 -0.99 -9.27
CA ARG A 25 32.81 -1.48 -10.35
C ARG A 25 32.68 -0.68 -11.64
N THR A 26 31.50 -0.15 -11.92
CA THR A 26 31.24 0.69 -13.10
C THR A 26 31.89 2.05 -12.94
N TRP A 27 31.78 2.66 -11.75
CA TRP A 27 32.41 3.93 -11.43
C TRP A 27 33.95 3.80 -11.42
N GLU A 28 34.49 2.73 -10.84
CA GLU A 28 35.94 2.42 -10.88
C GLU A 28 36.43 2.40 -12.34
N ARG A 29 35.74 1.67 -13.22
CA ARG A 29 36.18 1.48 -14.61
C ARG A 29 36.08 2.76 -15.44
N ARG A 30 35.04 3.57 -15.24
CA ARG A 30 34.75 4.74 -16.08
C ARG A 30 35.36 6.03 -15.56
N HIS A 31 35.54 6.14 -14.24
CA HIS A 31 35.90 7.38 -13.58
C HIS A 31 37.03 7.22 -12.56
N ALA A 32 37.67 6.03 -12.49
CA ALA A 32 38.71 5.72 -11.52
C ALA A 32 38.29 6.02 -10.06
N PHE A 33 37.01 5.82 -9.74
CA PHE A 33 36.45 6.20 -8.44
C PHE A 33 35.40 5.21 -7.95
N PRO A 34 35.41 4.79 -6.67
CA PRO A 34 36.55 4.87 -5.74
C PRO A 34 37.69 3.93 -6.16
N GLU A 35 38.92 4.22 -5.76
CA GLU A 35 40.11 3.40 -6.09
C GLU A 35 40.28 2.25 -5.08
N PRO A 36 40.10 0.97 -5.49
CA PRO A 36 40.30 -0.15 -4.58
C PRO A 36 41.78 -0.48 -4.39
N ILE A 37 42.17 -0.75 -3.15
CA ILE A 37 43.47 -1.32 -2.79
C ILE A 37 43.43 -2.82 -3.12
N ARG A 38 44.37 -3.27 -3.95
CA ARG A 38 44.52 -4.69 -4.32
C ARG A 38 45.61 -5.32 -3.45
N ALA A 39 45.21 -5.97 -2.36
CA ALA A 39 46.13 -6.80 -1.58
C ALA A 39 46.41 -8.10 -2.34
N GLY A 40 47.69 -8.35 -2.67
CA GLY A 40 48.20 -9.67 -3.06
C GLY A 40 47.44 -10.42 -4.16
N GLY A 41 46.83 -9.73 -5.13
CA GLY A 41 46.29 -10.35 -6.35
C GLY A 41 44.88 -10.96 -6.30
N GLY A 42 44.06 -10.74 -5.26
CA GLY A 42 42.79 -11.48 -5.12
C GLY A 42 41.48 -10.68 -5.11
N ALA A 43 41.38 -9.64 -4.28
CA ALA A 43 40.08 -9.00 -4.01
C ALA A 43 40.20 -7.47 -3.89
N ARG A 44 39.16 -6.76 -4.35
CA ARG A 44 39.02 -5.31 -4.16
C ARG A 44 38.74 -5.03 -2.69
N ARG A 45 39.62 -4.27 -2.04
CA ARG A 45 39.35 -3.69 -0.72
C ARG A 45 39.27 -2.18 -0.86
N TYR A 46 38.29 -1.57 -0.21
CA TYR A 46 38.10 -0.12 -0.26
C TYR A 46 38.52 0.48 1.08
N ALA A 47 39.16 1.64 1.03
CA ALA A 47 39.45 2.39 2.24
C ALA A 47 38.12 2.85 2.86
N ILE A 48 37.96 2.66 4.17
CA ILE A 48 36.74 3.11 4.86
C ILE A 48 36.58 4.65 4.75
N ASP A 49 37.68 5.37 4.64
CA ASP A 49 37.74 6.82 4.46
C ASP A 49 37.13 7.29 3.13
N ASP A 50 36.94 6.41 2.15
CA ASP A 50 36.25 6.73 0.90
C ASP A 50 34.73 6.64 1.00
N VAL A 51 34.18 6.06 2.09
CA VAL A 51 32.72 5.94 2.28
C VAL A 51 32.01 7.30 2.16
N PRO A 52 32.44 8.37 2.86
CA PRO A 52 31.79 9.68 2.76
C PRO A 52 31.82 10.26 1.35
N ARG A 53 32.94 10.09 0.63
CA ARG A 53 33.09 10.56 -0.76
C ARG A 53 32.12 9.83 -1.69
N VAL A 54 32.04 8.51 -1.57
CA VAL A 54 31.16 7.70 -2.42
C VAL A 54 29.68 7.97 -2.12
N VAL A 55 29.31 8.17 -0.85
CA VAL A 55 27.96 8.60 -0.46
C VAL A 55 27.63 9.99 -1.02
N ALA A 56 28.57 10.94 -0.98
CA ALA A 56 28.39 12.26 -1.54
C ALA A 56 28.17 12.22 -3.06
N VAL A 57 28.97 11.43 -3.79
CA VAL A 57 28.80 11.22 -5.23
C VAL A 57 27.46 10.57 -5.55
N ARG A 58 27.05 9.54 -4.78
CA ARG A 58 25.72 8.92 -4.93
C ARG A 58 24.61 9.94 -4.81
N ARG A 59 24.62 10.76 -3.75
CA ARG A 59 23.59 11.78 -3.52
C ARG A 59 23.57 12.85 -4.61
N ALA A 60 24.73 13.31 -5.06
CA ALA A 60 24.82 14.29 -6.13
C ALA A 60 24.23 13.74 -7.45
N VAL A 61 24.55 12.49 -7.78
CA VAL A 61 23.99 11.81 -8.95
C VAL A 61 22.49 11.57 -8.83
N GLU A 62 22.00 11.20 -7.66
CA GLU A 62 20.56 11.08 -7.37
C GLU A 62 19.84 12.43 -7.51
N SER A 63 20.50 13.55 -7.20
CA SER A 63 19.98 14.91 -7.43
C SER A 63 20.17 15.43 -8.87
N GLY A 64 20.57 14.57 -9.82
CA GLY A 64 20.69 14.91 -11.24
C GLY A 64 22.04 15.53 -11.65
N VAL A 65 23.03 15.58 -10.76
CA VAL A 65 24.39 16.04 -11.12
C VAL A 65 25.09 14.95 -11.94
N PRO A 66 25.72 15.27 -13.08
CA PRO A 66 26.49 14.30 -13.85
C PRO A 66 27.59 13.64 -13.01
N LEU A 67 27.76 12.32 -13.14
CA LEU A 67 28.69 11.53 -12.32
C LEU A 67 30.14 12.06 -12.37
N THR A 68 30.62 12.52 -13.53
CA THR A 68 31.95 13.12 -13.68
C THR A 68 32.09 14.38 -12.83
N ALA A 69 31.13 15.29 -12.91
CA ALA A 69 31.11 16.53 -12.12
C ALA A 69 30.99 16.24 -10.61
N ALA A 70 30.20 15.23 -10.23
CA ALA A 70 30.08 14.80 -8.85
C ALA A 70 31.41 14.25 -8.30
N VAL A 71 32.14 13.45 -9.09
CA VAL A 71 33.46 12.91 -8.71
C VAL A 71 34.51 14.02 -8.61
N GLU A 72 34.57 14.94 -9.59
CA GLU A 72 35.50 16.08 -9.58
C GLU A 72 35.26 17.01 -8.39
N ALA A 73 34.00 17.25 -8.02
CA ALA A 73 33.62 18.05 -6.86
C ALA A 73 34.14 17.44 -5.54
N THR A 74 34.39 16.12 -5.48
CA THR A 74 35.01 15.53 -4.28
C THR A 74 36.49 15.83 -4.14
N GLY A 75 37.20 16.12 -5.24
CA GLY A 75 38.61 16.50 -5.24
C GLY A 75 38.84 17.98 -4.91
N LEU A 76 37.97 18.85 -5.41
CA LEU A 76 38.05 20.31 -5.21
C LEU A 76 37.70 20.76 -3.78
N ARG A 77 36.92 19.95 -3.05
CA ARG A 77 36.40 20.32 -1.72
C ARG A 77 37.41 20.15 -0.58
N ALA A 78 38.58 19.57 -0.84
CA ALA A 78 39.63 19.43 0.15
C ALA A 78 40.29 20.77 0.52
N GLU A 79 40.22 21.79 -0.34
CA GLU A 79 40.91 23.08 -0.16
C GLU A 79 39.98 24.24 0.25
N ALA A 80 38.69 24.20 -0.09
CA ALA A 80 37.72 25.20 0.34
C ALA A 80 37.12 24.83 1.70
N GLY A 81 37.84 25.18 2.78
CA GLY A 81 37.37 24.98 4.15
C GLY A 81 36.02 25.66 4.36
N ILE A 82 34.95 24.87 4.52
CA ILE A 82 33.67 25.36 5.04
C ILE A 82 33.94 25.97 6.42
N SER A 83 33.46 27.18 6.68
CA SER A 83 33.68 27.84 7.96
C SER A 83 33.09 27.01 9.10
N SER A 84 33.71 27.07 10.28
CA SER A 84 33.22 26.36 11.48
C SER A 84 31.74 26.67 11.76
N GLY A 85 31.31 27.93 11.59
CA GLY A 85 29.91 28.33 11.74
C GLY A 85 28.95 27.69 10.71
N ALA A 86 29.38 27.52 9.46
CA ALA A 86 28.57 26.86 8.44
C ALA A 86 28.47 25.34 8.69
N HIS A 87 29.53 24.71 9.20
CA HIS A 87 29.48 23.31 9.64
C HIS A 87 28.46 23.11 10.78
N THR A 88 28.50 23.97 11.79
CA THR A 88 27.55 23.91 12.91
C THR A 88 26.11 24.11 12.45
N ALA A 89 25.86 25.09 11.57
CA ALA A 89 24.53 25.33 11.03
C ALA A 89 23.99 24.14 10.22
N LEU A 90 24.85 23.51 9.41
CA LEU A 90 24.49 22.31 8.64
C LEU A 90 24.20 21.11 9.54
N ALA A 91 25.01 20.87 10.57
CA ALA A 91 24.78 19.79 11.53
C ALA A 91 23.46 20.00 12.29
N GLU A 92 23.22 21.23 12.73
CA GLU A 92 22.04 21.63 13.50
C GLU A 92 20.72 21.41 12.73
N HIS A 93 20.70 21.77 11.45
CA HIS A 93 19.51 21.69 10.59
C HIS A 93 19.48 20.44 9.69
N ALA A 94 20.40 19.49 9.90
CA ALA A 94 20.41 18.26 9.12
C ALA A 94 19.09 17.49 9.33
N PRO A 95 18.44 16.99 8.26
CA PRO A 95 17.20 16.22 8.36
C PRO A 95 17.41 14.79 8.89
N VAL A 96 18.65 14.44 9.26
CA VAL A 96 19.03 13.15 9.85
C VAL A 96 19.41 13.36 11.31
N ALA A 97 19.26 12.34 12.14
CA ALA A 97 19.73 12.41 13.52
C ALA A 97 21.25 12.59 13.56
N VAL A 98 21.72 13.62 14.27
CA VAL A 98 23.14 13.85 14.53
C VAL A 98 23.32 14.03 16.03
N VAL A 99 24.14 13.16 16.63
CA VAL A 99 24.52 13.21 18.04
C VAL A 99 26.04 13.18 18.14
N ALA A 100 26.64 14.05 18.96
CA ALA A 100 28.07 13.94 19.29
C ALA A 100 28.21 13.46 20.74
N LEU A 101 29.10 12.50 20.94
CA LEU A 101 29.42 11.94 22.24
C LEU A 101 30.90 12.21 22.58
N SER A 102 31.19 12.51 23.85
CA SER A 102 32.53 12.35 24.42
C SER A 102 32.62 11.03 25.20
N GLY A 103 33.83 10.49 25.37
CA GLY A 103 34.04 9.17 25.96
C GLY A 103 35.52 8.86 26.25
N PRO A 104 35.88 7.59 26.51
CA PRO A 104 35.03 6.38 26.43
C PRO A 104 34.10 6.18 27.65
N GLU A 105 34.44 6.72 28.82
CA GLU A 105 33.57 6.75 30.01
C GLU A 105 33.69 8.10 30.74
N PRO A 106 32.57 8.76 31.10
CA PRO A 106 31.20 8.45 30.69
C PRO A 106 30.96 8.69 29.19
N LEU A 107 29.93 8.06 28.60
CA LEU A 107 29.51 8.31 27.21
C LEU A 107 28.60 9.54 27.17
N ARG A 108 29.19 10.71 27.37
CA ARG A 108 28.45 11.95 27.56
C ARG A 108 27.98 12.52 26.23
N VAL A 109 26.71 12.90 26.15
CA VAL A 109 26.11 13.62 25.02
C VAL A 109 26.61 15.05 25.02
N GLU A 110 27.34 15.45 23.99
CA GLU A 110 27.89 16.80 23.84
C GLU A 110 27.04 17.66 22.89
N PHE A 111 26.39 17.01 21.92
CA PHE A 111 25.56 17.70 20.94
C PHE A 111 24.42 16.81 20.45
N VAL A 112 23.26 17.42 20.24
CA VAL A 112 22.10 16.84 19.56
C VAL A 112 21.51 17.89 18.63
N ASN A 113 21.28 17.52 17.37
CA ASN A 113 20.68 18.44 16.41
C ASN A 113 19.16 18.58 16.56
N ALA A 114 18.55 19.46 15.77
CA ALA A 114 17.11 19.72 15.84
C ALA A 114 16.26 18.44 15.61
N ALA A 115 16.69 17.56 14.71
CA ALA A 115 15.98 16.31 14.39
C ALA A 115 15.90 15.34 15.59
N VAL A 116 16.91 15.35 16.46
CA VAL A 116 16.91 14.56 17.71
C VAL A 116 16.13 15.27 18.81
N ARG A 117 16.36 16.57 19.03
CA ARG A 117 15.72 17.33 20.13
C ARG A 117 14.20 17.39 20.05
N LEU A 118 13.62 17.33 18.85
CA LEU A 118 12.17 17.30 18.66
C LEU A 118 11.53 15.96 19.04
N ARG A 119 12.33 14.92 19.33
CA ARG A 119 11.81 13.61 19.70
C ARG A 119 11.36 13.59 21.16
N PRO A 120 10.26 12.89 21.49
CA PRO A 120 9.80 12.76 22.87
C PRO A 120 10.88 12.18 23.79
N GLY A 121 11.29 12.96 24.78
CA GLY A 121 12.30 12.57 25.78
C GLY A 121 13.67 12.22 25.19
N ALA A 122 14.07 12.93 24.13
CA ALA A 122 15.41 12.87 23.57
C ALA A 122 16.49 13.21 24.61
N PRO A 123 17.71 12.65 24.48
CA PRO A 123 18.84 13.06 25.30
C PRO A 123 19.16 14.55 25.13
N ALA A 124 19.57 15.18 26.22
CA ALA A 124 20.08 16.55 26.24
C ALA A 124 21.63 16.55 26.31
N PRO A 125 22.28 17.62 25.82
CA PRO A 125 23.70 17.82 26.07
C PRO A 125 23.98 17.81 27.58
N GLY A 126 24.96 17.00 28.00
CA GLY A 126 25.30 16.75 29.38
C GLY A 126 24.86 15.39 29.91
N ASP A 127 23.88 14.73 29.29
CA ASP A 127 23.41 13.41 29.72
C ASP A 127 24.47 12.33 29.45
N ASP A 128 24.52 11.29 30.28
CA ASP A 128 25.28 10.07 30.00
C ASP A 128 24.38 9.05 29.29
N LEU A 129 24.82 8.59 28.12
CA LEU A 129 24.09 7.58 27.34
C LEU A 129 23.86 6.29 28.14
N LEU A 130 24.80 5.90 29.00
CA LEU A 130 24.67 4.66 29.80
C LEU A 130 23.72 4.82 30.99
N ASP A 131 23.53 6.03 31.51
CA ASP A 131 22.50 6.31 32.51
C ASP A 131 21.10 6.30 31.87
N LEU A 132 20.99 6.82 30.65
CA LEU A 132 19.74 6.83 29.88
C LEU A 132 19.34 5.42 29.40
N ALA A 133 20.31 4.62 28.94
CA ALA A 133 20.12 3.23 28.52
C ALA A 133 21.14 2.28 29.17
N PRO A 134 20.89 1.82 30.40
CA PRO A 134 21.80 0.88 31.08
C PRO A 134 22.00 -0.43 30.33
N TRP A 135 20.97 -0.91 29.61
CA TRP A 135 21.02 -2.14 28.82
C TRP A 135 22.04 -2.07 27.68
N PHE A 136 22.36 -0.88 27.19
CA PHE A 136 23.28 -0.70 26.07
C PHE A 136 24.72 -1.04 26.43
N ALA A 137 25.09 -1.01 27.71
CA ALA A 137 26.46 -1.27 28.17
C ALA A 137 27.00 -2.64 27.71
N GLU A 138 26.10 -3.63 27.59
CA GLU A 138 26.40 -5.02 27.19
C GLU A 138 26.24 -5.28 25.69
N GLU A 139 25.77 -4.30 24.92
CA GLU A 139 25.49 -4.46 23.49
C GLU A 139 26.74 -4.26 22.62
N PRO A 140 26.86 -4.95 21.46
CA PRO A 140 28.00 -4.82 20.55
C PRO A 140 28.27 -3.38 20.08
N GLY A 141 27.21 -2.57 20.01
CA GLY A 141 27.29 -1.15 19.68
C GLY A 141 28.11 -0.34 20.69
N CYS A 142 27.96 -0.61 21.99
CA CYS A 142 28.69 0.12 23.03
C CYS A 142 30.19 -0.19 22.96
N ALA A 143 30.55 -1.45 22.75
CA ALA A 143 31.94 -1.85 22.49
C ALA A 143 32.51 -1.16 21.24
N THR A 144 31.70 -0.98 20.20
CA THR A 144 32.10 -0.26 18.97
C THR A 144 32.38 1.22 19.23
N LEU A 145 31.53 1.90 20.02
CA LEU A 145 31.76 3.30 20.41
C LEU A 145 33.04 3.47 21.22
N ARG A 146 33.25 2.64 22.24
CA ARG A 146 34.45 2.69 23.08
C ARG A 146 35.73 2.61 22.24
N ARG A 147 35.75 1.69 21.27
CA ARG A 147 36.87 1.53 20.34
C ARG A 147 37.12 2.75 19.46
N LEU A 148 36.10 3.52 19.09
CA LEU A 148 36.30 4.78 18.34
C LEU A 148 36.98 5.86 19.16
N PHE A 149 36.85 5.84 20.50
CA PHE A 149 37.56 6.76 21.37
C PHE A 149 39.01 6.30 21.66
N THR A 150 39.26 5.00 21.74
CA THR A 150 40.56 4.44 22.16
C THR A 150 41.48 4.03 21.01
N ASP A 151 40.93 3.53 19.92
CA ASP A 151 41.68 2.97 18.80
C ASP A 151 41.85 4.01 17.67
N ASP A 152 42.72 3.74 16.70
CA ASP A 152 42.87 4.53 15.46
C ASP A 152 41.71 4.32 14.45
N LEU A 153 40.54 3.89 14.93
CA LEU A 153 39.36 3.70 14.09
C LEU A 153 38.72 5.07 13.79
N VAL A 154 38.57 5.39 12.50
CA VAL A 154 37.99 6.68 12.06
C VAL A 154 36.47 6.61 12.00
N ALA A 155 35.90 5.50 11.55
CA ALA A 155 34.45 5.32 11.42
C ALA A 155 34.02 3.86 11.60
N ALA A 156 32.81 3.65 12.08
CA ALA A 156 32.19 2.33 12.19
C ALA A 156 30.67 2.41 12.06
N GLY A 157 30.05 1.35 11.55
CA GLY A 157 28.61 1.16 11.76
C GLY A 157 28.36 0.85 13.24
N CYS A 158 27.41 1.54 13.85
CA CYS A 158 27.10 1.39 15.26
C CYS A 158 25.59 1.24 15.46
N GLU A 159 25.19 0.15 16.08
CA GLU A 159 23.87 0.04 16.68
C GLU A 159 23.89 0.75 18.03
N HIS A 160 22.84 1.49 18.36
CA HIS A 160 22.74 2.24 19.60
C HIS A 160 21.27 2.38 19.99
N PRO A 161 20.96 2.82 21.22
CA PRO A 161 19.58 3.08 21.62
C PRO A 161 18.95 4.15 20.69
N ASP A 162 17.67 4.00 20.34
CA ASP A 162 16.97 5.06 19.57
C ASP A 162 17.02 6.41 20.31
N TRP A 163 16.93 7.55 19.64
CA TRP A 163 17.03 8.86 20.30
C TRP A 163 15.72 9.32 20.98
N THR A 164 14.91 8.40 21.49
CA THR A 164 13.60 8.64 22.14
C THR A 164 13.57 8.08 23.56
N ALA A 165 12.89 8.74 24.50
CA ALA A 165 12.76 8.20 25.86
C ALA A 165 12.15 6.79 25.88
N GLY A 166 12.66 5.95 26.79
CA GLY A 166 12.16 4.59 27.01
C GLY A 166 12.76 3.51 26.12
N LEU A 167 13.73 3.84 25.25
CA LEU A 167 14.81 3.00 24.68
C LEU A 167 14.58 1.47 24.70
N ARG A 168 13.54 0.96 24.03
CA ARG A 168 13.33 -0.50 23.83
C ARG A 168 13.53 -0.94 22.38
N SER A 169 14.16 -0.10 21.56
CA SER A 169 14.53 -0.41 20.18
C SER A 169 15.91 0.15 19.85
N GLY A 170 16.66 -0.59 19.04
CA GLY A 170 17.94 -0.14 18.47
C GLY A 170 17.73 0.75 17.25
N ALA A 171 18.57 1.78 17.13
CA ALA A 171 18.78 2.58 15.94
C ALA A 171 20.19 2.29 15.39
N GLN A 172 20.37 2.57 14.10
CA GLN A 172 21.64 2.35 13.43
C GLN A 172 22.20 3.68 12.93
N SER A 173 23.46 3.95 13.28
CA SER A 173 24.20 5.11 12.83
C SER A 173 25.53 4.71 12.22
N ILE A 174 26.12 5.60 11.43
CA ILE A 174 27.55 5.59 11.21
C ILE A 174 28.16 6.50 12.27
N ALA A 175 29.06 5.94 13.08
CA ALA A 175 29.84 6.62 14.08
C ALA A 175 31.15 7.10 13.47
N TYR A 176 31.48 8.38 13.62
CA TYR A 176 32.69 9.00 13.10
C TYR A 176 33.48 9.65 14.23
N ARG A 177 34.75 9.30 14.37
CA ARG A 177 35.68 10.04 15.23
C ARG A 177 35.94 11.40 14.59
N LEU A 178 35.61 12.47 15.30
CA LEU A 178 35.85 13.83 14.84
C LEU A 178 37.34 14.19 14.99
N PRO A 179 37.90 15.01 14.08
CA PRO A 179 39.22 15.59 14.26
C PRO A 179 39.27 16.38 15.57
N HIS A 180 40.36 16.22 16.35
CA HIS A 180 40.56 16.94 17.60
C HIS A 180 42.04 17.38 17.71
N GLU A 181 42.30 18.46 18.44
CA GLU A 181 43.66 18.89 18.75
C GLU A 181 44.27 18.07 19.91
N PRO A 182 45.61 18.04 20.05
CA PRO A 182 46.26 17.39 21.18
C PRO A 182 45.84 18.04 22.51
N GLY A 183 45.17 17.29 23.38
CA GLY A 183 44.66 17.78 24.67
C GLY A 183 43.15 18.05 24.70
N GLU A 184 42.49 18.08 23.54
CA GLU A 184 41.03 18.09 23.46
C GLU A 184 40.43 16.71 23.72
N ARG A 185 39.21 16.67 24.26
CA ARG A 185 38.49 15.41 24.44
C ARG A 185 38.05 14.89 23.08
N PRO A 186 38.33 13.61 22.75
CA PRO A 186 37.88 13.04 21.50
C PRO A 186 36.35 13.02 21.45
N LEU A 187 35.79 13.39 20.31
CA LEU A 187 34.36 13.35 20.04
C LEU A 187 34.05 12.30 18.99
N VAL A 188 32.95 11.59 19.16
CA VAL A 188 32.40 10.67 18.17
C VAL A 188 31.01 11.16 17.75
N ALA A 189 30.83 11.46 16.47
CA ALA A 189 29.56 11.83 15.89
C ALA A 189 28.81 10.60 15.37
N LEU A 190 27.59 10.40 15.86
CA LEU A 190 26.64 9.40 15.38
C LEU A 190 25.70 10.05 14.38
N ILE A 191 25.75 9.59 13.13
CA ILE A 191 24.91 10.07 12.04
C ILE A 191 23.93 8.96 11.67
N GLY A 192 22.64 9.23 11.91
CA GLY A 192 21.56 8.26 11.74
C GLY A 192 21.45 7.74 10.30
N ILE A 193 21.28 6.42 10.17
CA ILE A 193 20.95 5.72 8.94
C ILE A 193 19.47 5.34 9.05
N ASP A 194 18.56 6.26 8.74
CA ASP A 194 17.10 6.18 8.99
C ASP A 194 16.33 5.09 8.18
N THR A 195 17.01 4.02 7.79
CA THR A 195 16.48 3.00 6.87
C THR A 195 15.45 2.08 7.51
N ALA A 196 15.43 1.90 8.83
CA ALA A 196 14.46 1.02 9.49
C ALA A 196 13.08 1.68 9.64
N ARG A 197 13.05 2.95 10.08
CA ARG A 197 11.81 3.73 10.22
C ARG A 197 11.21 4.06 8.87
N GLU A 198 12.01 4.51 7.91
CA GLU A 198 11.56 4.81 6.55
C GLU A 198 10.90 3.57 5.91
N ARG A 199 11.53 2.39 6.00
CA ARG A 199 10.94 1.13 5.51
C ARG A 199 9.63 0.77 6.21
N ARG A 200 9.52 1.01 7.51
CA ARG A 200 8.29 0.75 8.27
C ARG A 200 7.15 1.66 7.80
N THR A 201 7.41 2.97 7.71
CA THR A 201 6.43 3.95 7.24
C THR A 201 6.00 3.68 5.79
N THR A 202 6.94 3.31 4.90
CA THR A 202 6.58 2.92 3.51
C THR A 202 5.67 1.69 3.48
N ARG A 203 5.93 0.69 4.34
CA ARG A 203 5.07 -0.51 4.42
C ARG A 203 3.69 -0.20 4.98
N GLU A 204 3.62 0.60 6.04
CA GLU A 204 2.36 1.04 6.65
C GLU A 204 1.53 1.88 5.67
N LEU A 205 2.15 2.80 4.92
CA LEU A 205 1.49 3.58 3.88
C LEU A 205 0.94 2.67 2.77
N ALA A 206 1.76 1.74 2.26
CA ALA A 206 1.33 0.81 1.22
C ALA A 206 0.18 -0.11 1.66
N GLU A 207 0.10 -0.46 2.96
CA GLU A 207 -1.03 -1.20 3.52
C GLU A 207 -2.29 -0.36 3.59
N LEU A 208 -2.20 0.87 4.10
CA LEU A 208 -3.33 1.79 4.16
C LEU A 208 -3.87 2.14 2.77
N GLU A 209 -3.00 2.29 1.78
CA GLU A 209 -3.39 2.52 0.38
C GLU A 209 -4.18 1.34 -0.20
N ARG A 210 -3.77 0.09 0.09
CA ARG A 210 -4.53 -1.11 -0.30
C ARG A 210 -5.91 -1.13 0.34
N GLN A 211 -5.98 -0.92 1.64
CA GLN A 211 -7.25 -0.92 2.38
C GLN A 211 -8.20 0.20 1.89
N ALA A 212 -7.65 1.38 1.58
CA ALA A 212 -8.43 2.47 1.03
C ALA A 212 -8.99 2.13 -0.36
N GLU A 213 -8.22 1.44 -1.21
CA GLU A 213 -8.68 1.02 -2.52
C GLU A 213 -9.77 -0.04 -2.43
N GLU A 214 -9.59 -1.06 -1.58
CA GLU A 214 -10.61 -2.08 -1.32
C GLU A 214 -11.94 -1.46 -0.85
N LEU A 215 -11.88 -0.47 0.05
CA LEU A 215 -13.06 0.25 0.53
C LEU A 215 -13.72 1.09 -0.58
N ARG A 216 -12.94 1.71 -1.47
CA ARG A 216 -13.49 2.44 -2.62
C ARG A 216 -14.18 1.50 -3.58
N GLU A 217 -13.55 0.40 -3.96
CA GLU A 217 -14.15 -0.61 -4.84
C GLU A 217 -15.44 -1.19 -4.24
N GLN A 218 -15.48 -1.42 -2.93
CA GLN A 218 -16.69 -1.85 -2.24
C GLN A 218 -17.78 -0.76 -2.27
N SER A 219 -17.42 0.49 -1.99
CA SER A 219 -18.35 1.63 -2.03
C SER A 219 -18.91 1.87 -3.43
N GLU A 220 -18.09 1.73 -4.47
CA GLU A 220 -18.52 1.85 -5.87
C GLU A 220 -19.48 0.72 -6.25
N ARG A 221 -19.19 -0.52 -5.83
CA ARG A 221 -20.12 -1.65 -6.01
C ARG A 221 -21.46 -1.38 -5.34
N ASP A 222 -21.48 -0.92 -4.10
CA ASP A 222 -22.72 -0.62 -3.38
C ASP A 222 -23.51 0.55 -4.02
N MET A 223 -22.80 1.58 -4.50
CA MET A 223 -23.42 2.73 -5.18
C MET A 223 -24.17 2.32 -6.45
N ARG A 224 -23.65 1.35 -7.22
CA ARG A 224 -24.29 0.86 -8.45
C ARG A 224 -25.71 0.31 -8.21
N PHE A 225 -25.93 -0.40 -7.10
CA PHE A 225 -27.25 -0.91 -6.72
C PHE A 225 -28.20 0.22 -6.34
N PHE A 226 -27.69 1.25 -5.65
CA PHE A 226 -28.48 2.43 -5.29
C PHE A 226 -28.90 3.22 -6.54
N GLU A 227 -27.96 3.49 -7.44
CA GLU A 227 -28.23 4.15 -8.72
C GLU A 227 -29.20 3.34 -9.59
N ALA A 228 -29.11 2.01 -9.57
CA ALA A 228 -30.04 1.13 -10.28
C ALA A 228 -31.48 1.32 -9.77
N LEU A 229 -31.68 1.33 -8.45
CA LEU A 229 -32.98 1.58 -7.84
C LEU A 229 -33.51 2.96 -8.18
N GLU A 230 -32.68 4.00 -8.09
CA GLU A 230 -33.08 5.37 -8.42
C GLU A 230 -33.51 5.46 -9.90
N ALA A 231 -32.72 4.89 -10.81
CA ALA A 231 -33.01 4.90 -12.25
C ALA A 231 -34.30 4.16 -12.59
N VAL A 232 -34.53 2.97 -12.02
CA VAL A 232 -35.77 2.21 -12.23
C VAL A 232 -36.98 2.95 -11.67
N THR A 233 -36.85 3.55 -10.49
CA THR A 233 -37.93 4.33 -9.87
C THR A 233 -38.29 5.55 -10.71
N ASP A 234 -37.29 6.30 -11.18
CA ASP A 234 -37.51 7.47 -12.02
C ASP A 234 -38.13 7.09 -13.39
N LEU A 235 -37.72 5.96 -13.96
CA LEU A 235 -38.29 5.45 -15.21
C LEU A 235 -39.81 5.24 -15.07
N PHE A 236 -40.26 4.54 -14.04
CA PHE A 236 -41.68 4.26 -13.82
C PHE A 236 -42.48 5.46 -13.29
N ARG A 237 -41.79 6.47 -12.73
CA ARG A 237 -42.42 7.76 -12.40
C ARG A 237 -42.80 8.54 -13.66
N ARG A 238 -42.00 8.45 -14.72
CA ARG A 238 -42.21 9.20 -15.98
C ARG A 238 -43.26 8.56 -16.90
N GLY A 239 -43.65 7.32 -16.66
CA GLY A 239 -44.66 6.64 -17.46
C GLY A 239 -44.86 5.18 -17.11
N SER A 240 -45.86 4.59 -17.75
CA SER A 240 -46.28 3.20 -17.61
C SER A 240 -46.21 2.47 -18.96
N GLY A 241 -46.40 1.15 -18.97
CA GLY A 241 -46.40 0.34 -20.19
C GLY A 241 -45.24 -0.67 -20.32
N MET A 242 -45.46 -1.65 -21.20
CA MET A 242 -44.51 -2.75 -21.46
C MET A 242 -43.15 -2.28 -22.02
N ASP A 243 -43.12 -1.19 -22.78
CA ASP A 243 -41.87 -0.60 -23.27
C ASP A 243 -40.98 -0.11 -22.12
N ARG A 244 -41.57 0.45 -21.05
CA ARG A 244 -40.83 0.88 -19.86
C ARG A 244 -40.30 -0.31 -19.07
N ILE A 245 -41.02 -1.42 -19.05
CA ILE A 245 -40.56 -2.65 -18.42
C ILE A 245 -39.33 -3.21 -19.16
N ALA A 246 -39.33 -3.19 -20.50
CA ALA A 246 -38.16 -3.57 -21.31
C ALA A 246 -36.98 -2.59 -21.18
N GLU A 247 -37.27 -1.30 -21.02
CA GLU A 247 -36.25 -0.28 -20.75
C GLU A 247 -35.62 -0.48 -19.36
N ALA A 248 -36.40 -0.89 -18.35
CA ALA A 248 -35.92 -1.18 -17.01
C ALA A 248 -34.90 -2.33 -17.00
N THR A 249 -35.16 -3.43 -17.70
CA THR A 249 -34.19 -4.55 -17.79
C THR A 249 -32.91 -4.11 -18.48
N THR A 250 -33.00 -3.29 -19.53
CA THR A 250 -31.84 -2.72 -20.22
C THR A 250 -31.01 -1.78 -19.32
N LEU A 251 -31.67 -0.98 -18.48
CA LEU A 251 -31.00 -0.14 -17.49
C LEU A 251 -30.29 -0.98 -16.43
N LEU A 252 -30.94 -2.02 -15.93
CA LEU A 252 -30.38 -2.92 -14.92
C LEU A 252 -29.14 -3.66 -15.43
N VAL A 253 -29.14 -4.12 -16.68
CA VAL A 253 -27.93 -4.69 -17.32
C VAL A 253 -26.74 -3.73 -17.18
N ARG A 254 -26.94 -2.45 -17.47
CA ARG A 254 -25.86 -1.46 -17.43
C ARG A 254 -25.45 -1.10 -16.01
N ARG A 255 -26.42 -0.83 -15.13
CA ARG A 255 -26.16 -0.33 -13.77
C ARG A 255 -25.59 -1.40 -12.85
N LEU A 256 -26.12 -2.62 -12.92
CA LEU A 256 -25.64 -3.74 -12.12
C LEU A 256 -24.38 -4.39 -12.71
N SER A 257 -23.90 -3.92 -13.87
CA SER A 257 -22.82 -4.58 -14.63
C SER A 257 -23.12 -6.06 -14.94
N ALA A 258 -24.39 -6.40 -15.10
CA ALA A 258 -24.82 -7.76 -15.38
C ALA A 258 -24.51 -8.16 -16.84
N VAL A 259 -24.32 -9.45 -17.06
CA VAL A 259 -24.18 -10.05 -18.39
C VAL A 259 -25.51 -9.98 -19.13
N ASP A 260 -26.62 -10.26 -18.47
CA ASP A 260 -27.97 -10.07 -19.01
C ASP A 260 -29.00 -9.93 -17.88
N VAL A 261 -30.17 -9.40 -18.20
CA VAL A 261 -31.30 -9.30 -17.27
C VAL A 261 -32.58 -9.68 -17.99
N ALA A 262 -33.46 -10.42 -17.32
CA ALA A 262 -34.76 -10.76 -17.85
C ALA A 262 -35.84 -10.73 -16.77
N LEU A 263 -37.09 -10.61 -17.21
CA LEU A 263 -38.26 -10.73 -16.37
C LEU A 263 -38.99 -12.00 -16.75
N ALA A 264 -39.38 -12.77 -15.74
CA ALA A 264 -40.11 -14.01 -15.90
C ALA A 264 -41.37 -13.95 -15.02
N PRO A 265 -42.48 -13.37 -15.53
CA PRO A 265 -43.75 -13.34 -14.81
C PRO A 265 -44.27 -14.75 -14.48
N SER A 266 -45.02 -14.87 -13.39
CA SER A 266 -45.65 -16.13 -13.00
C SER A 266 -46.94 -16.36 -13.78
N MET A 267 -47.09 -17.57 -14.33
CA MET A 267 -48.29 -18.04 -15.03
C MET A 267 -48.53 -19.51 -14.70
N ALA A 268 -49.65 -19.79 -14.01
CA ALA A 268 -50.11 -21.15 -13.70
C ALA A 268 -49.02 -22.07 -13.07
N GLY A 269 -48.26 -21.54 -12.11
CA GLY A 269 -47.19 -22.29 -11.42
C GLY A 269 -45.90 -22.46 -12.23
N SER A 270 -45.78 -21.76 -13.36
CA SER A 270 -44.56 -21.67 -14.17
C SER A 270 -44.11 -20.21 -14.26
N LEU A 271 -42.82 -19.99 -14.52
CA LEU A 271 -42.29 -18.68 -14.92
C LEU A 271 -42.22 -18.62 -16.44
N THR A 272 -42.81 -17.57 -17.03
CA THR A 272 -42.82 -17.34 -18.47
C THR A 272 -41.76 -16.33 -18.84
N LEU A 273 -40.63 -16.82 -19.33
CA LEU A 273 -39.51 -15.99 -19.73
C LEU A 273 -39.65 -15.59 -21.21
N GLY A 274 -39.79 -14.29 -21.45
CA GLY A 274 -39.66 -13.71 -22.79
C GLY A 274 -38.19 -13.64 -23.25
N ARG A 275 -37.91 -12.82 -24.27
CA ARG A 275 -36.51 -12.52 -24.63
C ARG A 275 -35.91 -11.60 -23.55
N SER A 276 -34.73 -11.97 -23.03
CA SER A 276 -33.96 -11.11 -22.12
C SER A 276 -33.44 -9.84 -22.80
N ALA A 277 -32.93 -8.88 -22.02
CA ALA A 277 -32.48 -7.59 -22.52
C ALA A 277 -31.38 -7.70 -23.60
N ARG A 278 -30.44 -8.64 -23.46
CA ARG A 278 -29.43 -8.97 -24.49
C ARG A 278 -29.72 -10.24 -25.27
N GLY A 279 -30.79 -10.97 -24.92
CA GLY A 279 -31.21 -12.20 -25.59
C GLY A 279 -30.36 -13.43 -25.28
N LEU A 280 -29.62 -13.45 -24.16
CA LEU A 280 -28.87 -14.61 -23.69
C LEU A 280 -29.71 -15.60 -22.88
N LEU A 281 -30.88 -15.19 -22.38
CA LEU A 281 -31.84 -16.07 -21.70
C LEU A 281 -33.12 -16.19 -22.53
N GLY A 282 -33.77 -17.35 -22.44
CA GLY A 282 -35.08 -17.61 -23.05
C GLY A 282 -35.14 -17.45 -24.58
N PRO A 283 -36.36 -17.43 -25.17
CA PRO A 283 -37.67 -17.56 -24.51
C PRO A 283 -37.95 -18.99 -24.04
N GLU A 284 -38.43 -19.16 -22.81
CA GLU A 284 -38.69 -20.46 -22.17
C GLU A 284 -39.87 -20.39 -21.20
N MET A 285 -40.53 -21.54 -20.94
CA MET A 285 -41.52 -21.68 -19.87
C MET A 285 -41.01 -22.71 -18.86
N VAL A 286 -40.74 -22.25 -17.64
CA VAL A 286 -40.08 -23.09 -16.62
C VAL A 286 -41.05 -23.37 -15.49
N THR A 287 -41.42 -24.63 -15.30
CA THR A 287 -42.26 -25.06 -14.18
C THR A 287 -41.52 -24.93 -12.85
N VAL A 288 -42.07 -24.16 -11.91
CA VAL A 288 -41.39 -23.83 -10.64
C VAL A 288 -41.13 -25.09 -9.80
N THR A 289 -42.14 -25.96 -9.65
CA THR A 289 -42.05 -27.17 -8.81
C THR A 289 -41.11 -28.24 -9.34
N ARG A 290 -40.50 -28.04 -10.51
CA ARG A 290 -39.48 -28.94 -11.06
C ARG A 290 -38.09 -28.71 -10.43
N PHE A 291 -37.89 -27.58 -9.76
CA PHE A 291 -36.61 -27.13 -9.24
C PHE A 291 -36.79 -26.62 -7.80
N ASP A 292 -36.21 -27.32 -6.83
CA ASP A 292 -36.41 -27.03 -5.41
C ASP A 292 -35.84 -25.66 -5.02
N ASP A 293 -34.65 -25.32 -5.54
CA ASP A 293 -33.98 -24.03 -5.31
C ASP A 293 -34.81 -22.83 -5.82
N LEU A 294 -35.44 -22.96 -6.99
CA LEU A 294 -36.36 -21.95 -7.53
C LEU A 294 -37.66 -21.87 -6.73
N ALA A 295 -38.22 -23.03 -6.35
CA ALA A 295 -39.46 -23.11 -5.60
C ALA A 295 -39.31 -22.49 -4.20
N ASP A 296 -38.20 -22.77 -3.52
CA ASP A 296 -37.89 -22.22 -2.21
C ASP A 296 -37.64 -20.70 -2.29
N ALA A 297 -36.84 -20.24 -3.26
CA ALA A 297 -36.60 -18.81 -3.45
C ALA A 297 -37.91 -18.02 -3.68
N LEU A 298 -38.80 -18.51 -4.55
CA LEU A 298 -40.09 -17.87 -4.81
C LEU A 298 -41.07 -17.95 -3.64
N ARG A 299 -41.07 -19.06 -2.89
CA ARG A 299 -41.94 -19.26 -1.71
C ARG A 299 -41.53 -18.32 -0.58
N ASP A 300 -40.24 -18.24 -0.30
CA ASP A 300 -39.70 -17.50 0.84
C ASP A 300 -39.47 -16.02 0.50
N GLY A 301 -39.51 -15.65 -0.78
CA GLY A 301 -39.23 -14.29 -1.24
C GLY A 301 -37.75 -13.93 -1.13
N GLU A 302 -36.88 -14.92 -1.02
CA GLU A 302 -35.45 -14.74 -0.85
C GLU A 302 -34.71 -14.70 -2.18
N ILE A 303 -33.69 -13.84 -2.22
CA ILE A 303 -32.79 -13.75 -3.36
C ILE A 303 -31.84 -14.94 -3.30
N GLY A 304 -31.66 -15.63 -4.42
CA GLY A 304 -30.84 -16.83 -4.48
C GLY A 304 -30.07 -16.94 -5.78
N TRP A 305 -28.86 -17.52 -5.70
CA TRP A 305 -28.16 -18.02 -6.87
C TRP A 305 -28.74 -19.39 -7.22
N LEU A 306 -29.25 -19.53 -8.45
CA LEU A 306 -29.86 -20.77 -8.91
C LEU A 306 -28.80 -21.82 -9.20
N GLU A 307 -29.11 -23.08 -8.93
CA GLU A 307 -28.29 -24.20 -9.32
C GLU A 307 -28.12 -24.25 -10.84
N ALA A 308 -26.99 -24.76 -11.32
CA ALA A 308 -26.66 -24.79 -12.75
C ALA A 308 -27.76 -25.45 -13.61
N ARG A 309 -28.41 -26.50 -13.09
CA ARG A 309 -29.50 -27.19 -13.78
C ARG A 309 -30.73 -26.30 -13.94
N THR A 310 -31.06 -25.54 -12.90
CA THR A 310 -32.19 -24.61 -12.87
C THR A 310 -31.90 -23.41 -13.76
N ALA A 311 -30.68 -22.86 -13.71
CA ALA A 311 -30.23 -21.77 -14.57
C ALA A 311 -30.28 -22.14 -16.07
N GLN A 312 -29.83 -23.35 -16.42
CA GLN A 312 -29.90 -23.86 -17.80
C GLN A 312 -31.34 -24.01 -18.31
N ALA A 313 -32.33 -24.25 -17.43
CA ALA A 313 -33.73 -24.31 -17.83
C ALA A 313 -34.27 -22.96 -18.32
N PHE A 314 -33.65 -21.85 -17.90
CA PHE A 314 -33.92 -20.50 -18.42
C PHE A 314 -33.05 -20.13 -19.63
N GLY A 315 -32.21 -21.06 -20.13
CA GLY A 315 -31.30 -20.83 -21.24
C GLY A 315 -29.96 -20.20 -20.86
N ALA A 316 -29.62 -20.11 -19.57
CA ALA A 316 -28.33 -19.56 -19.13
C ALA A 316 -27.15 -20.37 -19.72
N PRO A 317 -26.17 -19.71 -20.36
CA PRO A 317 -24.95 -20.37 -20.84
C PRO A 317 -24.15 -21.03 -19.71
N SER A 318 -23.45 -22.12 -20.03
CA SER A 318 -22.54 -22.77 -19.09
C SER A 318 -21.41 -21.83 -18.66
N GLY A 319 -21.15 -21.74 -17.36
CA GLY A 319 -20.09 -20.90 -16.79
C GLY A 319 -20.54 -19.48 -16.44
N LEU A 320 -21.83 -19.16 -16.61
CA LEU A 320 -22.44 -17.94 -16.09
C LEU A 320 -23.37 -18.28 -14.92
N GLU A 321 -23.51 -17.34 -14.01
CA GLU A 321 -24.22 -17.51 -12.74
C GLU A 321 -25.55 -16.75 -12.79
N LEU A 322 -26.65 -17.43 -12.49
CA LEU A 322 -27.99 -16.83 -12.57
C LEU A 322 -28.54 -16.54 -11.18
N LEU A 323 -28.76 -15.26 -10.90
CA LEU A 323 -29.42 -14.79 -9.70
C LEU A 323 -30.93 -14.69 -9.95
N VAL A 324 -31.73 -15.31 -9.09
CA VAL A 324 -33.18 -15.12 -9.02
C VAL A 324 -33.50 -14.09 -7.95
N VAL A 325 -34.28 -13.08 -8.33
CA VAL A 325 -34.81 -12.05 -7.42
C VAL A 325 -36.34 -12.11 -7.51
N PRO A 326 -37.02 -12.70 -6.51
CA PRO A 326 -38.47 -12.78 -6.51
C PRO A 326 -39.12 -11.41 -6.64
N MET A 327 -40.17 -11.33 -7.46
CA MET A 327 -40.98 -10.13 -7.66
C MET A 327 -42.26 -10.27 -6.85
N LEU A 328 -42.30 -9.62 -5.69
CA LEU A 328 -43.44 -9.66 -4.78
C LEU A 328 -44.19 -8.34 -4.82
N ALA A 329 -45.52 -8.40 -4.90
CA ALA A 329 -46.39 -7.25 -4.71
C ALA A 329 -47.64 -7.65 -3.92
N ALA A 330 -48.03 -6.85 -2.93
CA ALA A 330 -49.20 -7.11 -2.09
C ALA A 330 -49.24 -8.51 -1.42
N GLY A 331 -48.06 -9.12 -1.15
CA GLY A 331 -47.96 -10.45 -0.56
C GLY A 331 -48.08 -11.61 -1.56
N GLU A 332 -48.23 -11.32 -2.86
CA GLU A 332 -48.28 -12.31 -3.92
C GLU A 332 -46.99 -12.31 -4.74
N SER A 333 -46.58 -13.50 -5.20
CA SER A 333 -45.46 -13.66 -6.12
C SER A 333 -45.94 -13.47 -7.56
N LEU A 334 -45.47 -12.39 -8.19
CA LEU A 334 -45.79 -12.05 -9.58
C LEU A 334 -44.78 -12.62 -10.58
N GLY A 335 -43.73 -13.29 -10.10
CA GLY A 335 -42.69 -13.90 -10.91
C GLY A 335 -41.30 -13.65 -10.34
N ALA A 336 -40.29 -13.63 -11.21
CA ALA A 336 -38.92 -13.29 -10.84
C ALA A 336 -38.25 -12.33 -11.84
N LEU A 337 -37.35 -11.52 -11.30
CA LEU A 337 -36.29 -10.84 -12.04
C LEU A 337 -35.08 -11.79 -12.06
N LEU A 338 -34.60 -12.11 -13.25
CA LEU A 338 -33.45 -12.96 -13.48
C LEU A 338 -32.27 -12.08 -13.87
N VAL A 339 -31.15 -12.18 -13.15
CA VAL A 339 -29.94 -11.38 -13.39
C VAL A 339 -28.76 -12.33 -13.59
N LEU A 340 -28.16 -12.27 -14.78
CA LEU A 340 -27.06 -13.14 -15.18
C LEU A 340 -25.73 -12.42 -14.95
N PHE A 341 -24.81 -13.06 -14.25
CA PHE A 341 -23.45 -12.57 -13.97
C PHE A 341 -22.40 -13.52 -14.53
N ASP A 342 -21.18 -13.01 -14.71
CA ASP A 342 -20.01 -13.78 -15.10
C ASP A 342 -19.38 -14.55 -13.92
N GLU A 343 -19.58 -14.07 -12.70
CA GLU A 343 -19.16 -14.74 -11.47
C GLU A 343 -20.20 -14.63 -10.36
N ARG A 344 -20.14 -15.58 -9.43
CA ARG A 344 -20.97 -15.59 -8.22
C ARG A 344 -20.35 -14.66 -7.19
N ALA A 345 -21.05 -13.59 -6.87
CA ALA A 345 -20.67 -12.67 -5.80
C ALA A 345 -21.50 -12.90 -4.53
N ASP A 346 -20.84 -12.76 -3.37
CA ASP A 346 -21.53 -12.69 -2.08
C ASP A 346 -22.22 -11.32 -1.97
N LEU A 347 -23.54 -11.33 -2.05
CA LEU A 347 -24.34 -10.13 -1.90
C LEU A 347 -24.32 -9.67 -0.44
N THR A 348 -24.02 -8.40 -0.22
CA THR A 348 -24.18 -7.80 1.11
C THR A 348 -25.66 -7.67 1.45
N ASP A 349 -25.99 -7.60 2.75
CA ASP A 349 -27.38 -7.37 3.19
C ASP A 349 -27.99 -6.09 2.58
N ALA A 350 -27.16 -5.07 2.35
CA ALA A 350 -27.58 -3.82 1.72
C ALA A 350 -27.94 -4.03 0.24
N GLN A 351 -27.09 -4.73 -0.51
CA GLN A 351 -27.35 -5.06 -1.92
C GLN A 351 -28.61 -5.92 -2.07
N GLY A 352 -28.80 -6.92 -1.20
CA GLY A 352 -30.01 -7.75 -1.18
C GLY A 352 -31.28 -6.94 -0.92
N ARG A 353 -31.25 -5.96 0.00
CA ARG A 353 -32.38 -5.03 0.21
C ARG A 353 -32.66 -4.15 -1.01
N LEU A 354 -31.62 -3.62 -1.66
CA LEU A 354 -31.77 -2.79 -2.86
C LEU A 354 -32.35 -3.59 -4.04
N LEU A 355 -31.88 -4.81 -4.27
CA LEU A 355 -32.43 -5.70 -5.29
C LEU A 355 -33.91 -6.04 -5.05
N ARG A 356 -34.29 -6.32 -3.79
CA ARG A 356 -35.72 -6.50 -3.43
C ARG A 356 -36.56 -5.24 -3.69
N ALA A 357 -36.03 -4.06 -3.42
CA ALA A 357 -36.71 -2.80 -3.71
C ALA A 357 -36.87 -2.57 -5.23
N ILE A 358 -35.83 -2.88 -6.01
CA ILE A 358 -35.87 -2.86 -7.48
C ILE A 358 -36.95 -3.83 -7.99
N SER A 359 -36.91 -5.09 -7.54
CA SER A 359 -37.85 -6.12 -8.01
C SER A 359 -39.29 -5.77 -7.61
N ALA A 360 -39.52 -5.23 -6.42
CA ALA A 360 -40.85 -4.78 -5.97
C ALA A 360 -41.38 -3.60 -6.81
N THR A 361 -40.50 -2.67 -7.21
CA THR A 361 -40.88 -1.53 -8.08
C THR A 361 -41.33 -2.04 -9.45
N ILE A 362 -40.61 -3.01 -10.02
CA ILE A 362 -40.98 -3.65 -11.28
C ILE A 362 -42.26 -4.50 -11.12
N ALA A 363 -42.38 -5.23 -10.01
CA ALA A 363 -43.55 -6.06 -9.70
C ALA A 363 -44.82 -5.21 -9.64
N PHE A 364 -44.76 -4.04 -8.99
CA PHE A 364 -45.88 -3.11 -8.93
C PHE A 364 -46.25 -2.55 -10.31
N ALA A 365 -45.25 -2.23 -11.14
CA ALA A 365 -45.50 -1.80 -12.51
C ALA A 365 -46.19 -2.90 -13.34
N LEU A 366 -45.72 -4.15 -13.25
CA LEU A 366 -46.33 -5.30 -13.91
C LEU A 366 -47.77 -5.54 -13.45
N LEU A 367 -48.02 -5.46 -12.14
CA LEU A 367 -49.36 -5.61 -11.58
C LEU A 367 -50.32 -4.55 -12.14
N ARG A 368 -49.87 -3.29 -12.20
CA ARG A 368 -50.66 -2.19 -12.76
C ARG A 368 -51.01 -2.45 -14.23
N GLU A 369 -50.05 -2.85 -15.05
CA GLU A 369 -50.31 -3.13 -16.48
C GLU A 369 -51.31 -4.29 -16.66
N ARG A 370 -51.17 -5.35 -15.86
CA ARG A 370 -52.09 -6.48 -15.89
C ARG A 370 -53.53 -6.06 -15.56
N LEU A 371 -53.71 -5.28 -14.49
CA LEU A 371 -55.03 -4.78 -14.09
C LEU A 371 -55.66 -3.87 -15.15
N VAL A 372 -54.86 -3.01 -15.80
CA VAL A 372 -55.35 -2.15 -16.90
C VAL A 372 -55.79 -3.00 -18.10
N GLY A 373 -55.05 -4.06 -18.43
CA GLY A 373 -55.42 -5.00 -19.48
C GLY A 373 -56.76 -5.70 -19.21
N GLU A 374 -56.93 -6.25 -18.01
CA GLU A 374 -58.17 -6.94 -17.59
C GLU A 374 -59.40 -5.99 -17.65
N LEU A 375 -59.23 -4.71 -17.26
CA LEU A 375 -60.29 -3.69 -17.34
C LEU A 375 -60.60 -3.22 -18.77
N SER A 376 -59.68 -3.38 -19.72
CA SER A 376 -59.87 -2.97 -21.12
C SER A 376 -60.53 -4.06 -21.98
N GLU A 377 -60.51 -5.31 -21.51
CA GLU A 377 -61.17 -6.47 -22.15
C GLU A 377 -62.62 -6.68 -21.67
N THR A 378 -63.06 -5.92 -20.65
CA THR A 378 -64.44 -5.90 -20.11
C THR A 378 -65.23 -4.75 -20.71
#